data_AF-A0A1H2SDR6-F1
#
_entry.id   AF-A0A1H2SDR6-F1
#
_cell.length_a   1.000
_cell.length_b   1.000
_cell.length_c   1.000
_cell.angle_alpha   90.00
_cell.angle_beta   90.00
_cell.angle_gamma   90.00
#
_symmetry.space_group_name_H-M   'P 1'
#
loop_
_entity.id
_entity.type
_entity.pdbx_description
1 polymer ?
#
loop_
_entity_poly.entity_id
_entity_poly.type
_entity_poly.pdbx_seq_one_letter_code
_entity_poly.pdbx_strand_id
1 'polypeptide(L)' 'MKTLIIVLVVLFLALLILVPVLEKLSGKGGWTPNPGMTRWIFPLMALVLLLQLFRHYFG' A
#
# COMPACT_ATOMS: atom_id res chain seq x y z
N MET A 1 -14.84 -12.15 -19.65
CA MET A 1 -14.87 -10.76 -19.14
C MET A 1 -14.63 -10.67 -17.63
N LYS A 2 -15.35 -11.40 -16.77
CA LYS A 2 -15.18 -11.31 -15.30
C LYS A 2 -13.78 -11.66 -14.79
N THR A 3 -13.15 -12.70 -15.33
CA THR A 3 -11.81 -13.15 -14.91
C THR A 3 -10.71 -12.12 -15.23
N LEU A 4 -10.80 -11.44 -16.38
CA LEU A 4 -9.84 -10.41 -16.76
C LEU A 4 -9.88 -9.21 -15.81
N ILE A 5 -11.08 -8.79 -15.41
CA ILE A 5 -11.27 -7.69 -14.46
C ILE A 5 -10.71 -8.07 -13.08
N ILE A 6 -10.95 -9.30 -12.62
CA ILE A 6 -10.41 -9.79 -11.35
C ILE A 6 -8.88 -9.78 -11.35
N VAL A 7 -8.26 -10.33 -12.40
CA VAL A 7 -6.79 -10.37 -12.53
C VAL A 7 -6.22 -8.94 -12.55
N LEU A 8 -6.85 -8.02 -13.27
CA LEU A 8 -6.42 -6.63 -13.32
C LEU A 8 -6.47 -5.95 -11.94
N VAL A 9 -7.55 -6.14 -11.18
CA VAL A 9 -7.70 -5.60 -9.82
C VAL A 9 -6.64 -6.18 -8.88
N VAL A 10 -6.38 -7.48 -8.97
CA VAL A 10 -5.36 -8.16 -8.14
C VAL A 10 -3.96 -7.66 -8.49
N LEU A 11 -3.63 -7.53 -9.78
CA LEU A 11 -2.33 -6.98 -10.19
C LEU A 11 -2.16 -5.52 -9.75
N PHE A 12 -3.22 -4.73 -9.83
CA PHE A 12 -3.18 -3.32 -9.42
C PHE A 12 -2.96 -3.17 -7.91
N LEU A 13 -3.66 -3.98 -7.11
CA LEU A 13 -3.44 -4.05 -5.65
C LEU A 13 -2.02 -4.54 -5.33
N ALA A 14 -1.51 -5.52 -6.07
CA ALA A 14 -0.14 -5.99 -5.91
C ALA A 14 0.87 -4.88 -6.14
N LEU A 15 0.71 -4.05 -7.18
CA LEU A 15 1.57 -2.87 -7.39
C LEU A 15 1.45 -1.87 -6.25
N LEU A 16 0.23 -1.59 -5.78
CA LEU A 16 -0.05 -0.63 -4.71
C LEU A 16 0.65 -1.04 -3.39
N ILE A 17 0.79 -2.34 -3.15
CA ILE A 17 1.52 -2.89 -2.00
C ILE A 17 3.03 -2.95 -2.27
N LEU A 18 3.44 -3.32 -3.49
CA LEU A 18 4.84 -3.54 -3.84
C LEU A 18 5.64 -2.24 -3.90
N VAL A 19 5.05 -1.15 -4.40
CA VAL A 19 5.69 0.18 -4.48
C VAL A 19 6.18 0.68 -3.11
N PRO A 20 5.35 0.78 -2.06
CA PRO A 20 5.81 1.24 -0.74
C PRO A 20 6.79 0.24 -0.09
N VAL A 21 6.68 -1.05 -0.38
CA VAL A 21 7.64 -2.07 0.10
C VAL A 21 9.01 -1.87 -0.54
N LEU A 22 9.07 -1.57 -1.83
CA LEU A 22 10.32 -1.26 -2.54
C LEU A 22 10.92 0.07 -2.11
N GLU A 23 10.10 1.11 -1.90
CA GLU A 23 10.56 2.39 -1.33
C GLU A 23 11.16 2.22 0.07
N LYS A 24 10.55 1.35 0.89
CA LYS A 24 11.09 0.99 2.21
C LYS A 24 12.43 0.25 2.10
N LEU A 25 12.63 -0.58 1.08
CA LEU A 25 13.88 -1.29 0.83
C LEU A 25 15.01 -0.33 0.40
N SER A 26 14.67 0.67 -0.41
CA SER A 26 15.64 1.64 -0.97
C SER A 26 15.99 2.81 -0.04
N GLY A 27 15.25 3.02 1.06
CA GLY A 27 15.35 4.19 1.94
C GLY A 27 16.61 4.30 2.81
N LYS A 28 17.71 3.63 2.48
CA LYS A 28 18.93 3.59 3.30
C LYS A 28 20.00 4.56 2.78
N GLY A 29 19.76 5.86 2.93
CA GLY A 29 20.77 6.89 2.65
C GLY A 29 20.36 8.27 3.15
N GLY A 30 20.97 8.73 4.26
CA GLY A 30 20.99 10.15 4.66
C GLY A 30 20.34 10.46 6.01
N TRP A 31 21.18 10.82 6.99
CA TRP A 31 20.86 11.35 8.32
C TRP A 31 19.72 12.40 8.33
N THR A 32 18.66 12.17 9.08
CA THR A 32 17.77 13.22 9.64
C THR A 32 17.10 12.69 10.92
N PRO A 33 16.87 13.54 11.94
CA PRO A 33 16.56 13.10 13.30
C PRO A 33 15.16 12.44 13.35
N ASN A 34 15.18 11.15 13.64
CA ASN A 34 14.07 10.23 13.88
C ASN A 34 12.72 10.48 13.15
N PRO A 35 12.63 10.17 11.84
CA PRO A 35 11.41 10.13 11.05
C PRO A 35 10.65 8.77 11.10
N GLY A 36 11.00 7.90 12.06
CA GLY A 36 10.59 6.48 12.07
C GLY A 36 9.10 6.20 12.27
N MET A 37 8.35 7.05 12.98
CA MET A 37 6.94 6.81 13.28
C MET A 37 6.00 7.40 12.21
N THR A 38 6.29 8.61 11.73
CA THR A 38 5.47 9.31 10.73
C THR A 38 5.51 8.63 9.37
N ARG A 39 6.61 7.97 9.02
CA ARG A 39 6.78 7.28 7.73
C ARG A 39 5.93 6.01 7.60
N TRP A 40 5.51 5.43 8.72
CA TRP A 40 4.61 4.27 8.74
C TRP A 40 3.13 4.63 8.82
N ILE A 41 2.82 5.86 9.24
CA ILE A 41 1.45 6.35 9.31
C ILE A 41 0.81 6.42 7.94
N PHE A 42 1.53 6.89 6.92
CA PHE A 42 1.03 6.95 5.55
C PHE A 42 0.66 5.57 4.96
N PRO A 43 1.55 4.56 4.98
CA PRO A 43 1.21 3.24 4.45
C PRO A 43 0.16 2.52 5.30
N LEU A 44 0.19 2.65 6.63
CA LEU A 44 -0.85 2.06 7.49
C LEU A 44 -2.22 2.72 7.26
N MET A 45 -2.27 4.03 7.06
CA MET A 45 -3.50 4.77 6.76
C MET A 45 -4.05 4.40 5.38
N ALA A 46 -3.19 4.24 4.37
CA ALA A 46 -3.59 3.73 3.05
C ALA A 46 -4.14 2.30 3.14
N LEU A 47 -3.52 1.43 3.95
CA LEU A 47 -4.00 0.07 4.19
C LEU A 47 -5.39 0.05 4.86
N VAL A 48 -5.60 0.90 5.87
CA VAL A 48 -6.89 1.01 6.56
C VAL A 48 -7.98 1.53 5.63
N LEU A 49 -7.70 2.54 4.81
CA LEU A 49 -8.65 3.07 3.82
C LEU A 49 -9.02 2.01 2.78
N LEU A 50 -8.06 1.21 2.31
CA LEU A 50 -8.32 0.10 1.41
C LEU A 50 -9.19 -0.99 2.06
N LEU A 51 -8.91 -1.33 3.32
CA LEU A 51 -9.72 -2.30 4.09
C LEU A 51 -11.16 -1.80 4.29
N GLN A 52 -11.31 -0.52 4.55
CA GLN A 52 -12.61 0.12 4.75
C GLN A 52 -13.42 0.16 3.44
N LEU A 53 -12.75 0.47 2.32
CA LEU A 53 -13.35 0.43 0.99
C LEU A 53 -13.76 -1.00 0.61
N PHE A 54 -12.90 -1.99 0.87
CA PHE A 54 -13.20 -3.39 0.62
C PHE A 54 -14.41 -3.85 1.43
N ARG A 55 -14.47 -3.48 2.72
CA ARG A 55 -15.62 -3.79 3.57
C ARG A 55 -16.90 -3.10 3.11
N HIS A 56 -16.83 -1.88 2.59
CA HIS A 56 -18.02 -1.16 2.10
C HIS A 56 -18.61 -1.74 0.81
N TYR A 57 -17.76 -2.30 -0.06
CA TYR A 57 -18.22 -2.88 -1.33
C TYR A 57 -18.51 -4.39 -1.25
N PHE A 58 -17.92 -5.12 -0.30
CA PHE A 58 -18.07 -6.58 -0.16
C PHE A 58 -18.78 -7.05 1.12
N GLY A 59 -19.17 -6.15 2.03
CA GLY A 59 -19.90 -6.45 3.26
C GLY A 59 -21.09 -5.52 3.44
#